data_AF-A0A7I7SCJ2-F1
#
_entry.id   AF-A0A7I7SCJ2-F1
#
_cell.length_a   1.000
_cell.length_b   1.000
_cell.length_c   1.000
_cell.angle_alpha   90.00
_cell.angle_beta   90.00
_cell.angle_gamma   90.00
#
_symmetry.space_group_name_H-M   'P 1'
#
loop_
_entity.id
_entity.type
_entity.pdbx_description
1 polymer ?
#
loop_
_entity_poly.entity_id
_entity_poly.type
_entity_poly.pdbx_seq_one_letter_code
_entity_poly.pdbx_strand_id
1 'polypeptide(L)'
;MEPDIPPLPLANTGFDGRAFLTDDEYATYLRRMPVRYPRRDMADPGIDAACAVCGEPPTSDNPLQVCHRIPFGEGIRRWRLTPEWLDRPDNLRWAHRKRCNKLVELSPLAAGELVRAIAKP
;
A
#
# COMPACT_ATOMS: atom_id res chain seq x y z
N MET A 1 -31.28 -34.61 -5.15
CA MET A 1 -30.63 -33.77 -6.17
C MET A 1 -29.91 -32.70 -5.38
N GLU A 2 -28.63 -32.92 -5.06
CA GLU A 2 -27.83 -31.87 -4.43
C GLU A 2 -27.47 -30.84 -5.49
N PRO A 3 -27.52 -29.53 -5.18
CA PRO A 3 -27.12 -28.51 -6.13
C PRO A 3 -25.63 -28.66 -6.42
N ASP A 4 -25.30 -28.65 -7.71
CA ASP A 4 -23.94 -28.59 -8.22
C ASP A 4 -23.34 -27.22 -7.86
N ILE A 5 -22.65 -27.16 -6.72
CA ILE A 5 -21.96 -25.95 -6.27
C ILE A 5 -20.59 -25.96 -6.95
N PRO A 6 -20.29 -24.99 -7.84
CA PRO A 6 -18.99 -24.92 -8.47
C PRO A 6 -17.91 -24.77 -7.41
N PRO A 7 -16.75 -25.44 -7.56
CA PRO A 7 -15.68 -25.34 -6.59
C PRO A 7 -15.26 -23.88 -6.45
N LEU A 8 -15.23 -23.39 -5.21
CA LEU A 8 -14.68 -22.07 -4.92
C LEU A 8 -13.24 -22.03 -5.45
N PRO A 9 -12.81 -20.95 -6.14
CA PRO A 9 -11.47 -20.86 -6.68
C PRO A 9 -10.42 -21.08 -5.58
N LEU A 10 -9.49 -21.99 -5.86
CA LEU A 10 -8.53 -22.58 -4.92
C LEU A 10 -7.44 -21.61 -4.40
N ALA A 11 -7.44 -20.35 -4.84
CA ALA A 11 -6.53 -19.34 -4.34
C ALA A 11 -7.14 -17.94 -4.47
N ASN A 12 -6.94 -17.09 -3.45
CA ASN A 12 -7.16 -15.66 -3.57
C ASN A 12 -6.06 -15.09 -4.48
N THR A 13 -6.36 -14.82 -5.74
CA THR A 13 -5.41 -14.26 -6.72
C THR A 13 -5.18 -12.75 -6.54
N GLY A 14 -5.72 -12.16 -5.47
CA GLY A 14 -5.62 -10.73 -5.22
C GLY A 14 -6.45 -9.95 -6.23
N PHE A 15 -5.86 -8.92 -6.82
CA PHE A 15 -6.50 -8.05 -7.81
C PHE A 15 -5.93 -8.23 -9.21
N ASP A 16 -5.24 -9.35 -9.47
CA ASP A 16 -4.56 -9.65 -10.73
C ASP A 16 -3.59 -8.53 -11.16
N GLY A 17 -2.88 -7.95 -10.18
CA GLY A 17 -1.94 -6.86 -10.40
C GLY A 17 -2.56 -5.49 -10.74
N ARG A 18 -3.90 -5.38 -10.78
CA ARG A 18 -4.59 -4.11 -11.04
C ARG A 18 -4.29 -3.08 -9.96
N ALA A 19 -4.10 -1.84 -10.40
CA ALA A 19 -3.97 -0.71 -9.50
C ALA A 19 -5.31 -0.25 -8.91
N PHE A 20 -6.42 -0.46 -9.64
CA PHE A 20 -7.73 0.12 -9.32
C PHE A 20 -8.79 -0.94 -9.03
N LEU A 21 -9.60 -0.65 -8.02
CA LEU A 21 -10.79 -1.40 -7.63
C LEU A 21 -11.91 -1.17 -8.64
N THR A 22 -12.72 -2.20 -8.88
CA THR A 22 -14.02 -2.06 -9.53
C THR A 22 -15.01 -1.32 -8.63
N ASP A 23 -16.15 -0.91 -9.18
CA ASP A 23 -17.20 -0.25 -8.39
C ASP A 23 -17.71 -1.13 -7.23
N ASP A 24 -17.89 -2.43 -7.46
CA ASP A 24 -18.38 -3.37 -6.44
C ASP A 24 -17.34 -3.65 -5.35
N GLU A 25 -16.07 -3.79 -5.74
CA GLU A 25 -14.94 -3.93 -4.81
C GLU A 25 -14.79 -2.67 -3.95
N TYR A 26 -14.88 -1.50 -4.57
CA TYR A 26 -14.79 -0.21 -3.89
C TYR A 26 -15.94 0.00 -2.90
N ALA A 27 -17.18 -0.26 -3.31
CA ALA A 27 -18.35 -0.19 -2.44
C ALA A 27 -18.21 -1.12 -1.22
N THR A 28 -17.61 -2.30 -1.42
CA THR A 28 -17.32 -3.23 -0.34
C THR A 28 -16.31 -2.67 0.65
N TYR A 29 -15.21 -2.10 0.16
CA TYR A 29 -14.18 -1.53 1.05
C TYR A 29 -14.58 -0.22 1.74
N LEU A 30 -15.52 0.54 1.17
CA LEU A 30 -16.14 1.66 1.89
C LEU A 30 -16.94 1.21 3.12
N ARG A 31 -17.58 0.03 3.06
CA ARG A 31 -18.31 -0.54 4.20
C ARG A 31 -17.39 -1.21 5.21
N ARG A 32 -16.37 -1.92 4.72
CA ARG A 32 -15.43 -2.68 5.55
C ARG A 32 -14.02 -2.58 5.00
N MET A 33 -13.19 -1.76 5.64
CA MET A 33 -11.80 -1.59 5.25
C MET A 33 -11.02 -2.91 5.30
N PRO A 34 -10.12 -3.17 4.33
CA PRO A 34 -9.27 -4.34 4.37
C PRO A 34 -8.29 -4.28 5.54
N VAL A 35 -8.01 -5.45 6.11
CA VAL A 35 -6.97 -5.64 7.11
C VAL A 35 -5.61 -5.54 6.41
N ARG A 36 -4.69 -4.78 6.98
CA ARG A 36 -3.32 -4.68 6.47
C ARG A 36 -2.48 -5.82 7.03
N TYR A 37 -1.75 -6.49 6.15
CA TYR A 37 -0.75 -7.46 6.55
C TYR A 37 0.63 -6.88 6.24
N PRO A 38 1.47 -6.62 7.25
CA PRO A 38 2.82 -6.15 7.03
C PRO A 38 3.58 -7.14 6.12
N ARG A 39 4.09 -6.61 5.00
CA ARG A 39 4.93 -7.32 4.02
C ARG A 39 6.23 -7.80 4.70
N ARG A 40 6.43 -9.12 4.79
CA ARG A 40 7.61 -9.73 5.45
C ARG A 40 8.91 -9.50 4.68
N ASP A 41 8.82 -9.38 3.35
CA ASP A 41 9.89 -9.01 2.42
C ASP A 41 10.41 -7.58 2.63
N MET A 42 9.60 -6.72 3.25
CA MET A 42 9.98 -5.37 3.66
C MET A 42 10.12 -5.29 5.19
N ALA A 43 10.47 -6.38 5.87
CA ALA A 43 10.66 -6.38 7.32
C ALA A 43 12.07 -5.95 7.73
N ASP A 44 13.06 -6.17 6.88
CA ASP A 44 14.46 -5.81 7.12
C ASP A 44 14.90 -4.78 6.08
N PRO A 45 15.24 -3.55 6.49
CA PRO A 45 15.70 -2.53 5.56
C PRO A 45 17.11 -2.85 4.99
N GLY A 46 17.88 -3.75 5.63
CA GLY A 46 19.25 -4.10 5.27
C GLY A 46 20.29 -3.20 5.95
N ILE A 47 21.56 -3.60 5.88
CA ILE A 47 22.69 -2.90 6.55
C ILE A 47 22.95 -1.51 5.96
N ASP A 48 22.76 -1.35 4.65
CA ASP A 48 23.01 -0.08 3.94
C ASP A 48 21.77 0.81 3.83
N ALA A 49 20.73 0.53 4.62
CA ALA A 49 19.47 1.24 4.50
C ALA A 49 19.55 2.66 5.07
N ALA A 50 19.09 3.61 4.26
CA ALA A 50 18.97 5.00 4.64
C ALA A 50 17.51 5.46 4.66
N CYS A 51 17.20 6.40 5.54
CA CYS A 51 15.92 7.07 5.56
C CYS A 51 15.69 7.84 4.24
N ALA A 52 14.57 7.59 3.56
CA ALA A 52 14.23 8.25 2.30
C ALA A 52 14.00 9.77 2.42
N VAL A 53 13.91 10.29 3.63
CA VAL A 53 13.65 11.72 3.90
C VAL A 53 14.94 12.46 4.27
N CYS A 54 15.71 11.96 5.24
CA CYS A 54 16.92 12.64 5.73
C CYS A 54 18.24 12.00 5.26
N GLY A 55 18.20 10.80 4.67
CA GLY A 55 19.40 10.09 4.22
C GLY A 55 20.23 9.41 5.31
N GLU A 56 19.85 9.56 6.59
CA GLU A 56 20.58 8.96 7.71
C GLU A 56 20.20 7.49 7.95
N PRO A 57 21.12 6.67 8.52
CA PRO A 57 20.85 5.26 8.85
C PRO A 57 19.84 5.10 10.02
N PRO A 58 19.28 3.89 10.24
CA PRO A 58 18.49 3.61 11.44
C PRO A 58 19.32 3.74 12.71
N THR A 59 18.70 4.17 13.80
CA THR A 59 19.28 4.08 15.15
C THR A 59 18.40 3.23 16.04
N SER A 60 18.93 2.74 17.17
CA SER A 60 18.14 1.96 18.14
C SER A 60 16.93 2.73 18.69
N ASP A 61 17.06 4.04 18.89
CA ASP A 61 15.95 4.90 19.36
C ASP A 61 14.98 5.32 18.25
N ASN A 62 15.43 5.30 17.00
CA ASN A 62 14.64 5.74 15.85
C ASN A 62 14.89 4.80 14.66
N PRO A 63 14.34 3.57 14.69
CA PRO A 63 14.52 2.63 13.60
C PRO A 63 13.79 3.09 12.34
N LEU A 64 14.23 2.58 11.19
CA LEU A 64 13.46 2.70 9.95
C LEU A 64 12.21 1.84 10.03
N GLN A 65 11.13 2.34 9.44
CA GLN A 65 9.91 1.59 9.22
C GLN A 65 9.41 1.82 7.80
N VAL A 66 8.63 0.86 7.30
CA VAL A 66 7.95 1.00 6.02
C VAL A 66 6.85 2.04 6.15
N CYS A 67 6.86 3.00 5.25
CA CYS A 67 5.96 4.14 5.21
C CYS A 67 5.27 4.18 3.84
N HIS A 68 3.96 4.45 3.83
CA HIS A 68 3.22 4.66 2.59
C HIS A 68 3.32 6.12 2.12
N ARG A 69 3.64 6.34 0.85
CA ARG A 69 3.59 7.67 0.20
C ARG A 69 2.15 8.13 0.03
N ILE A 70 1.28 7.24 -0.44
CA ILE A 70 -0.18 7.40 -0.41
C ILE A 70 -0.69 6.59 0.78
N PRO A 71 -1.23 7.22 1.84
CA PRO A 71 -1.73 6.49 3.00
C PRO A 71 -2.78 5.47 2.58
N PHE A 72 -2.60 4.21 2.97
CA PHE A 72 -3.42 3.08 2.50
C PHE A 72 -4.94 3.31 2.57
N GLY A 73 -5.45 3.86 3.68
CA GLY A 73 -6.88 4.14 3.81
C GLY A 73 -7.38 5.23 2.87
N GLU A 74 -6.57 6.27 2.65
CA GLU A 74 -6.88 7.34 1.70
C GLU A 74 -6.74 6.87 0.25
N GLY A 75 -5.76 6.01 -0.02
CA GLY A 75 -5.58 5.27 -1.26
C GLY A 75 -6.86 4.63 -1.77
N ILE A 76 -7.50 3.85 -0.89
CA ILE A 76 -8.77 3.18 -1.18
C ILE A 76 -9.90 4.21 -1.31
N ARG A 77 -10.09 5.09 -0.31
CA ARG A 77 -11.27 5.98 -0.24
C ARG A 77 -11.30 7.09 -1.28
N ARG A 78 -10.15 7.66 -1.65
CA ARG A 78 -10.10 8.81 -2.58
C ARG A 78 -9.83 8.38 -4.00
N TRP A 79 -9.01 7.35 -4.19
CA TRP A 79 -8.45 6.99 -5.49
C TRP A 79 -8.78 5.58 -5.93
N ARG A 80 -9.57 4.84 -5.13
CA ARG A 80 -10.01 3.46 -5.43
C ARG A 80 -8.83 2.53 -5.70
N LEU A 81 -7.70 2.76 -5.06
CA LEU A 81 -6.53 1.91 -5.23
C LEU A 81 -6.73 0.57 -4.55
N THR A 82 -6.23 -0.49 -5.18
CA THR A 82 -6.27 -1.83 -4.57
C THR A 82 -5.34 -1.89 -3.36
N PRO A 83 -5.68 -2.65 -2.30
CA PRO A 83 -4.79 -2.95 -1.19
C PRO A 83 -3.42 -3.45 -1.65
N GLU A 84 -3.43 -4.33 -2.65
CA GLU A 84 -2.23 -4.92 -3.25
C GLU A 84 -1.32 -3.84 -3.86
N TRP A 85 -1.88 -2.91 -4.64
CA TRP A 85 -1.11 -1.82 -5.22
C TRP A 85 -0.55 -0.88 -4.15
N LEU A 86 -1.35 -0.57 -3.13
CA LEU A 86 -0.92 0.32 -2.05
C LEU A 86 0.28 -0.22 -1.26
N ASP A 87 0.45 -1.54 -1.20
CA ASP A 87 1.60 -2.17 -0.58
C ASP A 87 2.77 -2.40 -1.55
N ARG A 88 2.71 -1.99 -2.82
CA ARG A 88 3.83 -2.14 -3.77
C ARG A 88 5.03 -1.23 -3.43
N PRO A 89 6.26 -1.63 -3.81
CA PRO A 89 7.46 -0.81 -3.59
C PRO A 89 7.36 0.61 -4.16
N ASP A 90 6.57 0.80 -5.21
CA ASP A 90 6.26 2.11 -5.81
C ASP A 90 5.69 3.12 -4.80
N ASN A 91 4.85 2.64 -3.87
CA ASN A 91 4.19 3.42 -2.84
C ASN A 91 4.89 3.35 -1.47
N LEU A 92 5.87 2.46 -1.29
CA LEU A 92 6.53 2.24 0.00
C LEU A 92 7.90 2.90 0.07
N ARG A 93 8.24 3.49 1.22
CA ARG A 93 9.59 3.99 1.51
C ARG A 93 10.00 3.63 2.92
N TRP A 94 11.28 3.39 3.11
CA TRP A 94 11.88 3.32 4.43
C TRP A 94 12.10 4.72 4.98
N ALA A 95 11.55 5.01 6.15
CA ALA A 95 11.85 6.26 6.84
C ALA A 95 11.80 6.06 8.35
N HIS A 96 12.46 6.95 9.08
CA HIS A 96 12.49 6.90 10.53
C HIS A 96 11.11 6.97 11.16
N ARG A 97 10.86 6.10 12.15
CA ARG A 97 9.56 5.95 12.79
C ARG A 97 9.00 7.23 13.41
N LYS A 98 9.83 8.01 14.11
CA LYS A 98 9.35 9.13 14.93
C LYS A 98 9.20 10.44 14.15
N ARG A 99 10.20 10.78 13.31
CA ARG A 99 10.33 12.13 12.72
C ARG A 99 10.01 12.17 11.22
N CYS A 100 10.47 11.16 10.47
CA CYS A 100 10.46 11.23 9.01
C CYS A 100 9.26 10.53 8.37
N ASN A 101 8.66 9.54 9.04
CA ASN A 101 7.56 8.74 8.49
C ASN A 101 6.43 9.59 7.91
N LYS A 102 6.00 10.65 8.61
CA LYS A 102 4.91 11.51 8.13
C LYS A 102 5.30 12.34 6.91
N LEU A 103 6.58 12.69 6.77
CA LEU A 103 7.11 13.49 5.67
C LEU A 103 7.22 12.69 4.36
N VAL A 104 7.13 11.36 4.43
CA VAL A 104 7.04 10.49 3.25
C VAL A 104 5.69 10.65 2.54
N GLU A 105 4.64 10.98 3.29
CA GLU A 105 3.29 11.10 2.74
C GLU A 105 3.23 12.23 1.72
N LEU A 106 2.71 11.95 0.53
CA LEU A 106 2.50 12.92 -0.51
C LEU A 106 1.36 13.87 -0.13
N SER A 107 1.47 15.13 -0.57
CA SER A 107 0.34 16.05 -0.54
C SER A 107 -0.81 15.49 -1.40
N PRO A 108 -2.08 15.85 -1.14
CA PRO A 108 -3.21 15.38 -1.94
C PRO A 108 -3.06 15.65 -3.44
N LEU A 109 -2.44 16.77 -3.81
CA LEU A 109 -2.16 17.13 -5.20
C LEU A 109 -1.15 16.16 -5.84
N ALA A 110 0.00 15.96 -5.19
CA ALA A 110 1.05 15.06 -5.68
C ALA A 110 0.60 13.59 -5.69
N ALA A 111 -0.20 13.17 -4.71
CA ALA A 111 -0.83 11.85 -4.70
C ALA A 111 -1.77 11.68 -5.89
N GLY A 112 -2.60 12.68 -6.19
CA GLY A 112 -3.49 12.67 -7.37
C GLY A 112 -2.73 12.62 -8.70
N GLU A 113 -1.58 13.30 -8.80
CA GLU A 113 -0.71 13.23 -9.98
C GLU A 113 -0.10 11.84 -10.16
N LEU A 114 0.40 11.24 -9.07
CA LEU A 114 0.92 9.87 -9.10
C LEU A 114 -0.18 8.89 -9.55
N VAL A 115 -1.38 8.99 -8.98
CA VAL A 115 -2.54 8.17 -9.37
C VAL A 115 -2.88 8.34 -10.85
N ARG A 116 -2.88 9.56 -11.36
CA ARG A 116 -3.11 9.82 -12.79
C ARG A 116 -2.02 9.21 -13.67
N ALA A 117 -0.77 9.21 -13.23
CA ALA A 117 0.32 8.57 -13.97
C ALA A 117 0.14 7.05 -14.05
N ILE A 118 -0.33 6.42 -12.98
CA ILE A 118 -0.62 4.96 -12.93
C ILE A 118 -1.81 4.58 -13.82
N ALA A 119 -2.78 5.48 -13.97
CA ALA A 119 -3.96 5.27 -14.81
C ALA A 119 -3.72 5.43 -16.32
N LYS A 120 -2.54 5.93 -16.72
CA LYS A 120 -2.19 6.02 -18.15
C LYS A 120 -1.68 4.65 -18.63
N PRO A 121 -2.24 4.11 -19.72
CA PRO A 121 -1.81 2.84 -20.30
C PRO A 121 -0.39 2.92 -20.88
#